data_AF-A0A5B9FUB9-F1
#
_entry.id   AF-A0A5B9FUB9-F1
#
_cell.length_a   1.000
_cell.length_b   1.000
_cell.length_c   1.000
_cell.angle_alpha   90.00
_cell.angle_beta   90.00
_cell.angle_gamma   90.00
#
_symmetry.space_group_name_H-M   'P 1'
#
loop_
_entity.id
_entity.type
_entity.pdbx_description
1 polymer ?
#
loop_
_entity_poly.entity_id
_entity_poly.type
_entity_poly.pdbx_seq_one_letter_code
_entity_poly.pdbx_strand_id
1 'polypeptide(L)'
;MRNLLNQVGNIASIIAVIVFVSGIILTGIGIYELVLTFKPESFHTADSSATIIAIGLLKSLDMFLIALVFFIFSVGVYTLFSNSRNNKRILDKVPEWLMINSFIKLKVILWETILTTFLVSYLAGIAEKKFSGEEITVQSLIIPAAIVMLSISMVFLKKES
;
A
#
# COMPACT_ATOMS: atom_id res chain seq x y z
N MET A 1 3.36 -34.03 -10.69
CA MET A 1 3.16 -32.58 -10.90
C MET A 1 2.00 -31.97 -10.10
N ARG A 2 0.82 -32.60 -10.01
CA ARG A 2 -0.34 -32.07 -9.24
C ARG A 2 -0.07 -31.84 -7.74
N ASN A 3 0.75 -32.68 -7.08
CA ASN A 3 1.09 -32.48 -5.67
C ASN A 3 1.99 -31.26 -5.41
N LEU A 4 2.88 -30.91 -6.35
CA LEU A 4 3.75 -29.73 -6.22
C LEU A 4 2.96 -28.43 -6.37
N LEU A 5 2.03 -28.38 -7.34
CA LEU A 5 1.13 -27.25 -7.53
C LEU A 5 0.21 -27.01 -6.32
N ASN A 6 -0.30 -28.08 -5.69
CA ASN A 6 -1.09 -27.97 -4.46
C ASN A 6 -0.25 -27.51 -3.25
N GLN A 7 1.01 -27.97 -3.14
CA GLN A 7 1.90 -27.51 -2.06
C GLN A 7 2.24 -26.02 -2.19
N VAL A 8 2.53 -25.55 -3.40
CA VAL A 8 2.77 -24.12 -3.65
C VAL A 8 1.52 -23.29 -3.34
N GLY A 9 0.33 -23.79 -3.69
CA GLY A 9 -0.93 -23.12 -3.36
C GLY A 9 -1.16 -22.97 -1.84
N ASN A 10 -0.89 -24.01 -1.06
CA ASN A 10 -1.01 -23.94 0.41
C ASN A 10 -0.02 -22.94 1.03
N ILE A 11 1.24 -22.95 0.58
CA ILE A 11 2.26 -22.01 1.07
C ILE A 11 1.86 -20.58 0.73
N ALA A 12 1.41 -20.33 -0.49
CA ALA A 12 0.94 -19.01 -0.92
C ALA A 12 -0.28 -18.53 -0.10
N SER A 13 -1.22 -19.43 0.22
CA SER A 13 -2.36 -19.10 1.07
C SER A 13 -1.92 -18.73 2.49
N ILE A 14 -0.93 -19.42 3.06
CA ILE A 14 -0.37 -19.09 4.38
C ILE A 14 0.29 -17.70 4.34
N ILE A 15 1.08 -17.42 3.31
CA ILE A 15 1.70 -16.10 3.10
C ILE A 15 0.63 -15.01 2.98
N ALA A 16 -0.44 -15.26 2.22
CA ALA A 16 -1.55 -14.31 2.08
C ALA A 16 -2.19 -13.97 3.43
N VAL A 17 -2.41 -14.97 4.31
CA VAL A 17 -2.95 -14.73 5.66
C VAL A 17 -1.99 -13.92 6.51
N ILE A 18 -0.68 -14.23 6.47
CA ILE A 18 0.33 -13.49 7.22
C ILE A 18 0.34 -12.01 6.77
N VAL A 19 0.36 -11.76 5.47
CA VAL A 19 0.34 -10.39 4.94
C VAL A 19 -0.96 -9.66 5.27
N PHE A 20 -2.10 -10.37 5.29
CA PHE A 20 -3.38 -9.80 5.72
C PHE A 20 -3.31 -9.33 7.18
N VAL A 21 -2.78 -10.18 8.07
CA VAL A 21 -2.60 -9.85 9.48
C VAL A 21 -1.66 -8.67 9.65
N SER A 22 -0.57 -8.61 8.88
CA SER A 22 0.33 -7.44 8.87
C SER A 22 -0.40 -6.16 8.48
N GLY A 23 -1.29 -6.20 7.48
CA GLY A 23 -2.12 -5.05 7.12
C GLY A 23 -3.04 -4.60 8.26
N ILE A 24 -3.64 -5.54 9.01
CA ILE A 24 -4.47 -5.22 10.20
C ILE A 24 -3.62 -4.54 11.27
N ILE A 25 -2.43 -5.07 11.57
CA ILE A 25 -1.52 -4.50 12.56
C ILE A 25 -1.15 -3.07 12.17
N LEU A 26 -0.74 -2.86 10.92
CA LEU A 26 -0.35 -1.55 10.43
C LEU A 26 -1.51 -0.54 10.47
N THR A 27 -2.72 -0.99 10.12
CA THR A 27 -3.95 -0.18 10.28
C THR A 27 -4.15 0.23 11.74
N GLY A 28 -3.94 -0.69 12.68
CA GLY A 28 -4.02 -0.41 14.11
C GLY A 28 -3.01 0.62 14.59
N ILE A 29 -1.76 0.53 14.12
CA ILE A 29 -0.72 1.53 14.40
C ILE A 29 -1.10 2.89 13.82
N GLY A 30 -1.60 2.93 12.57
CA GLY A 30 -2.07 4.16 11.93
C GLY A 30 -3.19 4.84 12.69
N ILE A 31 -4.17 4.07 13.20
CA ILE A 31 -5.24 4.58 14.08
C ILE A 31 -4.66 5.13 15.38
N TYR A 32 -3.74 4.41 16.00
CA TYR A 32 -3.11 4.83 17.25
C TYR A 32 -2.37 6.17 17.10
N GLU A 33 -1.57 6.33 16.05
CA GLU A 33 -0.89 7.59 15.76
C GLU A 33 -1.86 8.73 15.42
N LEU A 34 -2.95 8.43 14.71
CA LEU A 34 -4.00 9.40 14.44
C LEU A 34 -4.60 9.93 15.74
N VAL A 35 -5.02 9.04 16.64
CA VAL A 35 -5.61 9.43 17.93
C VAL A 35 -4.60 10.18 18.81
N LEU A 36 -3.32 9.78 18.80
CA LEU A 36 -2.27 10.46 19.53
C LEU A 36 -2.10 11.91 19.06
N THR A 37 -2.18 12.14 17.75
CA THR A 37 -2.06 13.47 17.13
C THR A 37 -3.17 14.43 17.57
N PHE A 38 -4.37 13.92 17.82
CA PHE A 38 -5.53 14.71 18.28
C PHE A 38 -5.58 14.94 19.80
N LYS A 39 -4.64 14.42 20.59
CA LYS A 39 -4.63 14.67 22.05
C LYS A 39 -4.33 16.14 22.37
N PRO A 40 -4.94 16.69 23.44
CA PRO A 40 -4.86 18.12 23.78
C PRO A 40 -3.48 18.59 24.26
N GLU A 41 -2.52 17.70 24.53
CA GLU A 41 -1.13 18.08 24.82
C GLU A 41 -0.46 18.77 23.61
N SER A 42 -0.86 18.43 22.39
CA SER A 42 -0.38 19.06 21.14
C SER A 42 -0.86 20.51 20.96
N PHE A 43 -1.84 20.97 21.76
CA PHE A 43 -2.51 22.27 21.63
C PHE A 43 -1.87 23.40 22.47
N HIS A 44 -0.82 23.12 23.26
CA HIS A 44 -0.23 24.11 24.16
C HIS A 44 0.63 25.19 23.47
N THR A 45 0.90 25.09 22.17
CA THR A 45 1.66 26.08 21.40
C THR A 45 0.91 26.49 20.14
N ALA A 46 0.13 27.58 20.22
CA ALA A 46 -0.83 28.03 19.20
C ALA A 46 -0.27 28.18 17.76
N ASP A 47 1.04 28.38 17.57
CA ASP A 47 1.68 28.46 16.24
C ASP A 47 2.24 27.12 15.73
N SER A 48 2.53 26.13 16.60
CA SER A 48 3.07 24.82 16.20
C SER A 48 2.03 23.70 16.19
N SER A 49 0.87 23.89 16.81
CA SER A 49 -0.19 22.87 16.87
C SER A 49 -0.70 22.46 15.49
N ALA A 50 -0.88 23.41 14.56
CA ALA A 50 -1.34 23.10 13.20
C ALA A 50 -0.33 22.23 12.43
N THR A 51 0.97 22.54 12.56
CA THR A 51 2.05 21.78 11.91
C THR A 51 2.17 20.37 12.51
N ILE A 52 2.11 20.23 13.84
CA ILE A 52 2.16 18.92 14.52
C ILE A 52 0.96 18.05 14.12
N ILE A 53 -0.24 18.65 14.03
CA ILE A 53 -1.45 17.94 13.60
C ILE A 53 -1.33 17.51 12.13
N ALA A 54 -0.82 18.38 11.26
CA ALA A 54 -0.62 18.05 9.84
C ALA A 54 0.39 16.91 9.66
N ILE A 55 1.52 16.94 10.37
CA ILE A 55 2.54 15.88 10.34
C ILE A 55 1.96 14.55 10.81
N GLY A 56 1.25 14.54 11.93
CA GLY A 56 0.64 13.31 12.45
C GLY A 56 -0.45 12.73 11.54
N LEU A 57 -1.22 13.59 10.86
CA LEU A 57 -2.19 13.16 9.84
C LEU A 57 -1.50 12.56 8.61
N LEU A 58 -0.44 13.19 8.11
CA LEU A 58 0.34 12.68 6.97
C LEU A 58 0.99 11.33 7.29
N LYS A 59 1.53 11.19 8.50
CA LYS A 59 2.15 9.94 8.96
C LYS A 59 1.13 8.79 9.08
N SER A 60 -0.04 9.08 9.66
CA SER A 60 -1.13 8.11 9.73
C SER A 60 -1.64 7.72 8.34
N LEU A 61 -1.74 8.69 7.42
CA LEU A 61 -2.12 8.44 6.02
C LEU A 61 -1.14 7.47 5.33
N ASP A 62 0.16 7.66 5.50
CA ASP A 62 1.18 6.77 4.94
C ASP A 62 1.04 5.33 5.46
N MET A 63 0.82 5.17 6.77
CA MET A 63 0.59 3.85 7.37
C MET A 63 -0.67 3.17 6.82
N PHE A 64 -1.75 3.92 6.60
CA PHE A 64 -2.96 3.38 5.98
C PHE A 64 -2.74 2.97 4.53
N LEU A 65 -1.96 3.73 3.76
CA LEU A 65 -1.63 3.38 2.38
C LEU A 65 -0.81 2.08 2.32
N ILE A 66 0.19 1.93 3.17
CA ILE A 66 0.98 0.69 3.24
C ILE A 66 0.11 -0.50 3.69
N ALA A 67 -0.81 -0.29 4.64
CA ALA A 67 -1.77 -1.31 5.05
C ALA A 67 -2.67 -1.75 3.87
N LEU A 68 -3.14 -0.78 3.08
CA LEU A 68 -3.95 -1.01 1.88
C LEU A 68 -3.18 -1.82 0.81
N VAL A 69 -1.90 -1.53 0.60
CA VAL A 69 -1.03 -2.34 -0.26
C VAL A 69 -0.96 -3.79 0.23
N PHE A 70 -0.80 -4.01 1.54
CA PHE A 70 -0.79 -5.37 2.11
C PHE A 70 -2.13 -6.08 1.93
N PHE A 71 -3.25 -5.40 2.07
CA PHE A 71 -4.57 -5.99 1.80
C PHE A 71 -4.74 -6.38 0.34
N ILE A 72 -4.38 -5.51 -0.60
CA ILE A 72 -4.45 -5.81 -2.04
C ILE A 72 -3.52 -6.96 -2.40
N PHE A 73 -2.30 -6.97 -1.86
CA PHE A 73 -1.35 -8.07 -2.06
C PHE A 73 -1.88 -9.39 -1.52
N SER A 74 -2.42 -9.39 -0.30
CA SER A 74 -2.98 -10.57 0.34
C SER A 74 -4.14 -11.16 -0.48
N VAL A 75 -5.12 -10.35 -0.86
CA VAL A 75 -6.26 -10.81 -1.67
C VAL A 75 -5.78 -11.26 -3.05
N GLY A 76 -4.79 -10.58 -3.62
CA GLY A 76 -4.15 -10.96 -4.86
C GLY A 76 -3.51 -12.34 -4.82
N VAL A 77 -2.66 -12.60 -3.82
CA VAL A 77 -2.04 -13.92 -3.63
C VAL A 77 -3.11 -14.98 -3.34
N TYR A 78 -4.10 -14.67 -2.51
CA TYR A 78 -5.15 -15.62 -2.19
C TYR A 78 -6.00 -16.00 -3.41
N THR A 79 -6.48 -15.04 -4.19
CA THR A 79 -7.31 -15.29 -5.39
C THR A 79 -6.58 -16.12 -6.45
N LEU A 80 -5.30 -15.83 -6.64
CA LEU A 80 -4.45 -16.47 -7.64
C LEU A 80 -4.18 -17.96 -7.35
N PHE A 81 -3.96 -18.29 -6.07
CA PHE A 81 -3.63 -19.64 -5.64
C PHE A 81 -4.85 -20.41 -5.11
N SER A 82 -5.96 -19.74 -4.79
CA SER A 82 -7.23 -20.36 -4.36
C SER A 82 -8.13 -20.81 -5.52
N ASN A 83 -7.63 -20.92 -6.76
CA ASN A 83 -8.40 -21.41 -7.93
C ASN A 83 -8.77 -22.92 -7.87
N SER A 84 -8.85 -23.50 -6.66
CA SER A 84 -9.47 -24.80 -6.44
C SER A 84 -10.99 -24.66 -6.61
N ARG A 85 -11.54 -25.46 -7.53
CA ARG A 85 -12.91 -25.51 -8.09
C ARG A 85 -14.11 -25.33 -7.13
N ASN A 86 -13.91 -25.30 -5.81
CA ASN A 86 -14.97 -25.18 -4.80
C ASN A 86 -15.23 -23.75 -4.29
N ASN A 87 -14.43 -22.74 -4.68
CA ASN A 87 -14.50 -21.43 -4.03
C ASN A 87 -15.18 -20.30 -4.83
N LYS A 88 -16.04 -20.64 -5.80
CA LYS A 88 -16.80 -19.66 -6.61
C LYS A 88 -17.59 -18.66 -5.75
N ARG A 89 -18.11 -19.09 -4.60
CA ARG A 89 -18.92 -18.23 -3.71
C ARG A 89 -18.16 -17.08 -3.05
N ILE A 90 -16.83 -17.15 -2.96
CA ILE A 90 -16.02 -16.05 -2.40
C ILE A 90 -15.63 -15.06 -3.50
N LEU A 91 -15.33 -15.54 -4.71
CA LEU A 91 -15.05 -14.66 -5.86
C LEU A 91 -16.24 -13.77 -6.24
N ASP A 92 -17.48 -14.26 -6.09
CA ASP A 92 -18.69 -13.48 -6.36
C ASP A 92 -18.91 -12.31 -5.37
N LYS A 93 -18.23 -12.32 -4.21
CA LYS A 93 -18.29 -11.24 -3.20
C LYS A 93 -17.11 -10.28 -3.30
N VAL A 94 -16.15 -10.54 -4.18
CA VAL A 94 -15.01 -9.65 -4.41
C VAL A 94 -15.46 -8.57 -5.40
N PRO A 95 -15.28 -7.27 -5.08
CA PRO A 95 -15.63 -6.20 -6.01
C PRO A 95 -14.92 -6.36 -7.37
N GLU A 96 -15.56 -5.99 -8.48
CA GLU A 96 -15.01 -6.19 -9.84
C GLU A 96 -13.62 -5.58 -10.05
N TRP A 97 -13.27 -4.50 -9.33
CA TRP A 97 -11.94 -3.87 -9.38
C TRP A 97 -10.82 -4.72 -8.73
N LEU A 98 -11.17 -5.76 -7.97
CA LEU A 98 -10.25 -6.69 -7.30
C LEU A 98 -10.36 -8.11 -7.90
N MET A 99 -11.13 -8.28 -8.98
CA MET A 99 -11.38 -9.56 -9.63
C MET A 99 -10.26 -9.89 -10.62
N ILE A 100 -9.30 -10.70 -10.14
CA ILE A 100 -8.06 -10.98 -10.85
C ILE A 100 -8.18 -12.30 -11.64
N ASN A 101 -8.34 -12.19 -12.96
CA ASN A 101 -8.49 -13.35 -13.86
C ASN A 101 -7.16 -13.96 -14.34
N SER A 102 -5.99 -13.38 -14.00
CA SER A 102 -4.66 -13.86 -14.44
C SER A 102 -3.50 -13.30 -13.59
N PHE A 103 -2.41 -14.08 -13.46
CA PHE A 103 -1.13 -13.67 -12.85
C PHE A 103 -0.58 -12.35 -13.41
N ILE A 104 -0.72 -12.12 -14.71
CA ILE A 104 -0.25 -10.88 -15.34
C ILE A 104 -1.08 -9.69 -14.86
N LYS A 105 -2.42 -9.84 -14.82
CA LYS A 105 -3.31 -8.79 -14.31
C LYS A 105 -3.03 -8.48 -12.84
N LEU A 106 -2.74 -9.50 -12.02
CA LEU A 106 -2.36 -9.30 -10.63
C LEU A 106 -1.10 -8.43 -10.52
N LYS A 107 -0.05 -8.82 -11.25
CA LYS A 107 1.24 -8.13 -11.24
C LYS A 107 1.09 -6.67 -11.67
N VAL A 108 0.22 -6.39 -12.65
CA VAL A 108 -0.08 -5.03 -13.12
C VAL A 108 -0.80 -4.23 -12.04
N ILE A 109 -1.91 -4.73 -11.48
CA ILE A 109 -2.67 -4.00 -10.44
C ILE A 109 -1.82 -3.74 -9.20
N LEU A 110 -1.00 -4.71 -8.80
CA LEU A 110 -0.05 -4.54 -7.70
C LEU A 110 0.96 -3.45 -8.00
N TRP A 111 1.52 -3.44 -9.22
CA TRP A 111 2.51 -2.43 -9.56
C TRP A 111 1.90 -1.03 -9.59
N GLU A 112 0.70 -0.89 -10.14
CA GLU A 112 -0.07 0.35 -10.17
C GLU A 112 -0.32 0.86 -8.74
N THR A 113 -0.74 -0.01 -7.83
CA THR A 113 -1.04 0.35 -6.44
C THR A 113 0.21 0.74 -5.65
N ILE A 114 1.33 0.04 -5.85
CA ILE A 114 2.60 0.38 -5.17
C ILE A 114 3.13 1.72 -5.69
N LEU A 115 3.07 1.94 -7.01
CA LEU A 115 3.47 3.21 -7.63
C LEU A 115 2.62 4.38 -7.13
N THR A 116 1.29 4.22 -7.05
CA THR A 116 0.42 5.26 -6.52
C THR A 116 0.69 5.53 -5.03
N THR A 117 0.95 4.49 -4.24
CA THR A 117 1.30 4.63 -2.82
C THR A 117 2.61 5.39 -2.63
N PHE A 118 3.67 5.02 -3.36
CA PHE A 118 4.94 5.75 -3.32
C PHE A 118 4.81 7.19 -3.79
N LEU A 119 3.99 7.45 -4.81
CA LEU A 119 3.72 8.81 -5.27
C LEU A 119 3.04 9.65 -4.20
N VAL A 120 1.99 9.12 -3.57
CA VAL A 120 1.26 9.84 -2.52
C VAL A 120 2.14 10.07 -1.30
N SER A 121 2.91 9.07 -0.86
CA SER A 121 3.87 9.16 0.24
C SER A 121 4.95 10.22 -0.02
N TYR A 122 5.50 10.26 -1.24
CA TYR A 122 6.46 11.30 -1.64
C TYR A 122 5.86 12.70 -1.63
N LEU A 123 4.64 12.88 -2.16
CA LEU A 123 3.93 14.17 -2.16
C LEU A 123 3.65 14.64 -0.73
N ALA A 124 3.26 13.73 0.16
CA ALA A 124 3.10 14.00 1.58
C ALA A 124 4.42 14.48 2.21
N GLY A 125 5.54 13.77 2.00
CA GLY A 125 6.84 14.16 2.54
C GLY A 125 7.36 15.51 2.03
N ILE A 126 7.09 15.87 0.76
CA ILE A 126 7.41 17.20 0.23
C ILE A 126 6.54 18.28 0.87
N ALA A 127 5.24 18.00 1.06
CA ALA A 127 4.34 18.93 1.72
C ALA A 127 4.79 19.19 3.16
N GLU A 128 5.14 18.15 3.91
CA GLU A 128 5.70 18.25 5.26
C GLU A 128 6.93 19.15 5.31
N LYS A 129 7.92 18.92 4.45
CA LYS A 129 9.13 19.75 4.38
C LYS A 129 8.83 21.21 4.10
N LYS A 130 7.84 21.49 3.24
CA LYS A 130 7.42 22.85 2.91
C LYS A 130 6.71 23.54 4.09
N PHE A 131 5.92 22.81 4.88
CA PHE A 131 5.25 23.36 6.06
C PHE A 131 6.18 23.55 7.26
N SER A 132 7.24 22.72 7.38
CA SER A 132 8.26 22.82 8.43
C SER A 132 9.37 23.85 8.13
N GLY A 133 9.36 24.49 6.95
CA GLY A 133 10.36 25.47 6.55
C GLY A 133 11.74 24.88 6.21
N GLU A 134 11.82 23.58 5.95
CA GLU A 134 13.06 22.92 5.54
C GLU A 134 13.38 23.20 4.06
N GLU A 135 14.65 23.46 3.77
CA GLU A 135 15.10 23.65 2.39
C GLU A 135 14.99 22.36 1.58
N ILE A 136 14.26 22.43 0.46
CA ILE A 136 14.11 21.32 -0.48
C ILE A 136 15.46 21.12 -1.18
N THR A 137 16.27 20.20 -0.63
CA THR A 137 17.56 19.82 -1.20
C THR A 137 17.35 18.97 -2.46
N VAL A 138 18.28 19.06 -3.42
CA VAL A 138 18.32 18.29 -4.68
C VAL A 138 18.17 16.77 -4.46
N GLN A 139 18.58 16.27 -3.30
CA GLN A 139 18.44 14.86 -2.90
C GLN A 139 16.97 14.41 -2.78
N SER A 140 16.02 15.32 -2.53
CA SER A 140 14.58 15.00 -2.51
C SER A 140 14.05 14.54 -3.87
N LEU A 141 14.76 14.86 -4.96
CA LEU A 141 14.38 14.50 -6.32
C LEU A 141 14.68 13.05 -6.69
N ILE A 142 15.39 12.31 -5.84
CA ILE A 142 15.75 10.91 -6.07
C ILE A 142 14.51 10.00 -6.05
N ILE A 143 13.60 10.21 -5.08
CA ILE A 143 12.37 9.43 -4.97
C ILE A 143 11.43 9.63 -6.17
N PRO A 144 11.10 10.85 -6.64
CA PRO A 144 10.24 11.03 -7.81
C PRO A 144 10.94 10.55 -9.09
N ALA A 145 12.26 10.67 -9.20
CA ALA A 145 13.00 10.08 -10.33
C ALA A 145 12.86 8.55 -10.34
N ALA A 146 12.96 7.90 -9.18
CA ALA A 146 12.74 6.46 -9.04
C ALA A 146 11.29 6.06 -9.39
N ILE A 147 10.29 6.83 -8.96
CA ILE A 147 8.88 6.60 -9.30
C ILE A 147 8.64 6.72 -10.81
N VAL A 148 9.22 7.73 -11.46
CA VAL A 148 9.12 7.91 -12.92
C VAL A 148 9.80 6.75 -13.65
N MET A 149 10.98 6.33 -13.21
CA MET A 149 11.72 5.22 -13.81
C MET A 149 10.96 3.88 -13.66
N LEU A 150 10.37 3.62 -12.49
CA LEU A 150 9.50 2.47 -12.26
C LEU A 150 8.21 2.52 -13.10
N SER A 151 7.60 3.70 -13.24
CA SER A 151 6.42 3.90 -14.09
C SER A 151 6.73 3.62 -15.56
N ILE A 152 7.88 4.06 -16.05
CA ILE A 152 8.34 3.76 -17.42
C ILE A 152 8.55 2.25 -17.59
N SER A 153 9.19 1.59 -16.62
CA SER A 153 9.36 0.12 -16.64
C SER A 153 8.01 -0.61 -16.74
N MET A 154 6.99 -0.11 -16.05
CA MET A 154 5.65 -0.67 -16.09
C MET A 154 4.98 -0.51 -17.47
N VAL A 155 5.16 0.63 -18.13
CA VAL A 155 4.65 0.85 -19.50
C VAL A 155 5.23 -0.16 -20.48
N PHE A 156 6.51 -0.50 -20.34
CA PHE A 156 7.13 -1.57 -21.15
C PHE A 156 6.53 -2.95 -20.84
N LEU A 157 6.30 -3.26 -19.56
CA LEU A 157 5.74 -4.55 -19.15
C LEU A 157 4.30 -4.75 -19.63
N LYS A 158 3.52 -3.67 -19.73
CA LYS A 158 2.15 -3.69 -20.28
C LYS A 158 2.12 -3.85 -21.80
N LYS A 159 3.19 -3.49 -22.50
CA LYS A 159 3.28 -3.56 -23.97
C LYS A 159 3.58 -4.98 -24.49
N GLU A 160 4.07 -5.87 -23.64
CA GLU A 160 4.37 -7.27 -23.99
C GLU A 160 3.30 -8.28 -23.50
N SER A 161 2.19 -7.79 -22.92
CA SER A 161 1.00 -8.60 -22.59
C SER A 161 -0.16 -8.27 -23.52
#